data_AF-A0A0B6YUS1-F1
#
_entry.id   AF-A0A0B6YUS1-F1
#
_cell.length_a   1.000
_cell.length_b   1.000
_cell.length_c   1.000
_cell.angle_alpha   90.00
_cell.angle_beta   90.00
_cell.angle_gamma   90.00
#
_symmetry.space_group_name_H-M   'P 1'
#
loop_
_entity.id
_entity.type
_entity.pdbx_description
1 polymer ?
#
loop_
_entity_poly.entity_id
_entity_poly.type
_entity_poly.pdbx_seq_one_letter_code
_entity_poly.pdbx_strand_id
1 'polypeptide(L)'
;DQITCLGITTMRATFVTWDKETGEPFHNLITWQDLRAADYVSIWNKSYTLRALNIGAKILHKLLRKKRHLAASVLKFMSKQVTMRLLWVFDNIPQIRQRALVGQA
;
A
#
# COMPACT_ATOMS: atom_id res chain seq x y z
N ASP A 1 -30.13 11.35 -26.60
CA ASP A 1 -28.74 11.11 -26.21
C ASP A 1 -27.98 12.38 -25.86
N GLN A 2 -28.31 13.00 -24.73
CA GLN A 2 -27.45 14.05 -24.15
C GLN A 2 -27.21 13.71 -22.68
N ILE A 3 -26.09 13.07 -22.40
CA ILE A 3 -25.54 12.92 -21.05
C ILE A 3 -24.65 14.13 -20.79
N THR A 4 -25.02 14.99 -19.85
CA THR A 4 -24.26 16.20 -19.51
C THR A 4 -22.99 15.88 -18.73
N CYS A 5 -23.01 14.86 -17.87
CA CYS A 5 -21.83 14.40 -17.14
C CYS A 5 -21.99 12.97 -16.59
N LEU A 6 -20.86 12.37 -16.22
CA LEU A 6 -20.77 11.10 -15.49
C LEU A 6 -19.87 11.29 -14.26
N GLY A 7 -20.40 10.96 -13.08
CA GLY A 7 -19.64 10.90 -11.85
C GLY A 7 -19.21 9.46 -11.56
N ILE A 8 -17.91 9.25 -11.30
CA ILE A 8 -17.37 7.94 -10.92
C ILE A 8 -16.96 7.99 -9.45
N THR A 9 -17.49 7.07 -8.65
CA THR A 9 -17.05 6.82 -7.26
C THR A 9 -16.70 5.35 -7.11
N THR A 10 -15.68 5.05 -6.32
CA THR A 10 -15.14 3.69 -6.19
C THR A 10 -14.92 3.31 -4.72
N MET A 11 -14.90 2.00 -4.47
CA MET A 11 -14.53 1.48 -3.16
C MET A 11 -13.05 1.75 -2.89
N ARG A 12 -12.78 2.65 -1.94
CA ARG A 12 -11.40 3.01 -1.56
C ARG A 12 -10.60 1.79 -1.10
N ALA A 13 -9.28 1.88 -1.30
CA ALA A 13 -8.33 0.84 -0.89
C ALA A 13 -8.64 -0.56 -1.44
N THR A 14 -9.25 -0.61 -2.63
CA THR A 14 -9.42 -1.82 -3.42
C THR A 14 -8.62 -1.64 -4.70
N PHE A 15 -7.90 -2.67 -5.13
CA PHE A 15 -7.03 -2.57 -6.30
C PHE A 15 -6.97 -3.88 -7.09
N VAL A 16 -6.59 -3.74 -8.35
CA VAL A 16 -6.23 -4.81 -9.28
C VAL A 16 -5.02 -4.32 -10.07
N THR A 17 -4.10 -5.24 -10.38
CA THR A 17 -3.03 -5.01 -11.35
C THR A 17 -3.43 -5.70 -12.65
N TRP A 18 -3.18 -5.06 -13.77
CA TRP A 18 -3.50 -5.59 -15.09
C TRP A 18 -2.36 -5.33 -16.05
N ASP A 19 -2.31 -6.14 -17.10
CA ASP A 19 -1.36 -5.99 -18.16
C ASP A 19 -1.65 -4.73 -18.98
N LYS A 20 -0.68 -3.83 -19.12
CA LYS A 20 -0.89 -2.56 -19.82
C LYS A 20 -1.22 -2.74 -21.31
N GLU A 21 -0.79 -3.82 -21.94
CA GLU A 21 -0.96 -4.06 -23.38
C GLU A 21 -2.28 -4.78 -23.66
N THR A 22 -2.57 -5.84 -22.91
CA THR A 22 -3.78 -6.66 -23.14
C THR A 22 -5.00 -6.18 -22.38
N GLY A 23 -4.80 -5.40 -21.29
CA GLY A 23 -5.85 -5.03 -20.36
C GLY A 23 -6.29 -6.17 -19.44
N GLU A 24 -5.66 -7.34 -19.52
CA GLU A 24 -6.05 -8.50 -18.72
C GLU A 24 -5.58 -8.37 -17.27
N PRO A 25 -6.47 -8.58 -16.29
CA PRO A 25 -6.09 -8.55 -14.89
C PRO A 25 -5.24 -9.77 -14.52
N PHE A 26 -4.16 -9.56 -13.77
CA PHE A 26 -3.32 -10.66 -13.28
C PHE A 26 -3.97 -11.44 -12.13
N HIS A 27 -4.95 -10.85 -11.46
CA HIS A 27 -5.68 -11.45 -10.35
C HIS A 27 -7.04 -10.79 -10.13
N ASN A 28 -7.91 -11.45 -9.37
CA ASN A 28 -9.19 -10.88 -8.91
C ASN A 28 -8.99 -9.64 -8.04
N LEU A 29 -10.00 -8.76 -7.96
CA LEU A 29 -9.95 -7.55 -7.13
C LEU A 29 -9.57 -7.87 -5.68
N ILE A 30 -8.52 -7.21 -5.19
CA ILE A 30 -8.12 -7.29 -3.78
C ILE A 30 -8.81 -6.16 -3.03
N THR A 31 -9.81 -6.53 -2.24
CA THR A 31 -10.68 -5.59 -1.52
C THR A 31 -10.02 -5.06 -0.26
N TRP A 32 -10.58 -3.98 0.29
CA TRP A 32 -10.10 -3.39 1.54
C TRP A 32 -10.19 -4.33 2.76
N GLN A 33 -11.08 -5.32 2.75
CA GLN A 33 -11.26 -6.32 3.80
C GLN A 33 -10.24 -7.45 3.74
N ASP A 34 -9.50 -7.57 2.65
CA ASP A 34 -8.56 -8.66 2.44
C ASP A 34 -7.43 -8.64 3.49
N LEU A 35 -7.21 -9.80 4.11
CA LEU A 35 -6.26 -10.00 5.21
C LEU A 35 -4.98 -10.74 4.79
N ARG A 36 -4.78 -11.05 3.50
CA ARG A 36 -3.63 -11.87 3.05
C ARG A 36 -2.26 -11.26 3.38
N ALA A 37 -2.21 -9.94 3.57
CA ALA A 37 -1.00 -9.22 3.94
C ALA A 37 -0.82 -9.01 5.46
N ALA A 38 -1.62 -9.69 6.30
CA ALA A 38 -1.52 -9.56 7.76
C ALA A 38 -0.13 -9.93 8.30
N ASP A 39 0.50 -10.96 7.72
CA ASP A 39 1.85 -11.38 8.12
C ASP A 39 2.90 -10.32 7.74
N TYR A 40 2.81 -9.76 6.54
CA TYR A 40 3.67 -8.65 6.11
C TYR A 40 3.54 -7.46 7.06
N VAL A 41 2.32 -7.10 7.46
CA VAL A 41 2.06 -6.04 8.43
C VAL A 41 2.70 -6.34 9.79
N SER A 42 2.59 -7.58 10.27
CA SER A 42 3.20 -8.02 11.53
C SER A 42 4.73 -7.93 11.48
N ILE A 43 5.35 -8.40 10.39
CA ILE A 43 6.79 -8.37 10.16
C ILE A 43 7.30 -6.92 10.11
N TRP A 44 6.70 -6.08 9.28
CA TRP A 44 7.12 -4.69 9.12
C TRP A 44 6.93 -3.88 10.42
N ASN A 45 5.84 -4.11 11.15
CA ASN A 45 5.62 -3.40 12.41
C ASN A 45 6.56 -3.83 13.54
N LYS A 46 7.10 -5.05 13.49
CA LYS A 46 8.10 -5.56 14.45
C LYS A 46 9.54 -5.25 14.02
N SER A 47 9.74 -4.77 12.79
CA SER A 47 11.07 -4.49 12.25
C SER A 47 11.84 -3.46 13.07
N TYR A 48 13.15 -3.67 13.22
CA TYR A 48 14.03 -2.73 13.90
C TYR A 48 14.07 -1.37 13.20
N THR A 49 13.93 -1.35 11.87
CA THR A 49 13.92 -0.13 11.05
C THR A 49 12.74 0.77 11.42
N LEU A 50 11.52 0.24 11.48
CA LEU A 50 10.35 1.03 11.86
C LEU A 50 10.42 1.50 13.31
N ARG A 51 10.92 0.65 14.21
CA ARG A 51 11.12 1.02 15.62
C ARG A 51 12.14 2.14 15.78
N ALA A 52 13.26 2.07 15.07
CA ALA A 52 14.29 3.11 15.06
C ALA A 52 13.74 4.44 14.49
N LEU A 53 13.00 4.37 13.37
CA LEU A 53 12.34 5.54 12.77
C LEU A 53 11.37 6.20 13.76
N ASN A 54 10.51 5.42 14.41
CA ASN A 54 9.55 5.92 15.37
C ASN A 54 10.25 6.57 16.58
N ILE A 55 11.31 5.96 17.12
CA ILE A 55 12.09 6.51 18.24
C ILE A 55 12.78 7.82 17.84
N GLY A 56 13.47 7.83 16.69
CA GLY A 56 14.12 9.03 16.17
C GLY A 56 13.13 10.17 15.96
N ALA A 57 11.95 9.87 15.41
CA ALA A 57 10.88 10.84 15.24
C ALA A 57 10.32 11.35 16.58
N LYS A 58 10.22 10.53 17.63
CA LYS A 58 9.83 10.99 18.98
C LYS A 58 10.86 11.96 19.57
N ILE A 59 12.14 11.64 19.46
CA ILE A 59 13.23 12.52 19.93
C ILE A 59 13.16 13.85 19.19
N LEU A 60 13.02 13.79 17.87
CA LEU A 60 12.94 14.97 17.02
C LEU A 60 11.67 15.80 17.29
N HIS A 61 10.54 15.16 17.60
CA HIS A 61 9.34 15.84 18.04
C HIS A 61 9.55 16.53 19.39
N LYS A 62 10.24 15.89 20.35
CA LYS A 62 10.55 16.49 21.65
C LYS A 62 11.42 17.74 21.50
N LEU A 63 12.40 17.71 20.59
CA LEU A 63 13.31 18.83 20.34
C LEU A 63 12.66 19.96 19.54
N LEU A 64 11.99 19.65 18.42
CA LEU A 64 11.50 20.65 17.48
C LEU A 64 10.00 21.00 17.64
N ARG A 65 9.24 20.24 18.45
CA ARG A 65 7.79 20.37 18.69
C ARG A 65 6.90 20.49 17.43
N LYS A 66 7.38 20.05 16.25
CA LYS A 66 6.60 20.08 15.00
C LYS A 66 5.68 18.86 14.89
N LYS A 67 4.42 19.06 14.45
CA LYS A 67 3.40 18.02 14.28
C LYS A 67 3.78 16.89 13.31
N ARG A 68 4.56 17.21 12.25
CA ARG A 68 5.05 16.22 11.28
C ARG A 68 5.88 15.10 11.92
N HIS A 69 6.65 15.43 12.96
CA HIS A 69 7.47 14.46 13.68
C HIS A 69 6.64 13.59 14.62
N LEU A 70 5.57 14.16 15.19
CA LEU A 70 4.60 13.39 15.94
C LEU A 70 3.91 12.36 15.03
N ALA A 71 3.45 12.78 13.85
CA ALA A 71 2.85 11.89 12.86
C ALA A 71 3.82 10.77 12.44
N ALA A 72 5.09 11.11 12.18
CA ALA A 72 6.12 10.11 11.84
C ALA A 72 6.39 9.13 12.99
N SER A 73 6.27 9.56 14.25
CA SER A 73 6.54 8.72 15.42
C SER A 73 5.49 7.68 15.76
N VAL A 74 4.30 7.79 15.16
CA VAL A 74 3.18 6.86 15.31
C VAL A 74 2.94 6.05 14.04
N LEU A 75 3.93 6.01 13.14
CA LEU A 75 3.81 5.29 11.89
C LEU A 75 3.70 3.79 12.16
N LYS A 76 2.64 3.21 11.61
CA LYS A 76 2.31 1.79 11.72
C LYS A 76 1.64 1.34 10.42
N PHE A 77 1.99 0.15 9.95
CA PHE A 77 1.34 -0.45 8.80
C PHE A 77 0.05 -1.17 9.22
N MET A 78 -0.94 -1.18 8.33
CA MET A 78 -2.22 -1.83 8.52
C MET A 78 -2.60 -2.60 7.25
N SER A 79 -3.28 -3.74 7.38
CA SER A 79 -3.69 -4.56 6.21
C SER A 79 -4.65 -3.85 5.27
N LYS A 80 -5.36 -2.81 5.78
CA LYS A 80 -6.23 -1.96 4.96
C LYS A 80 -5.47 -1.09 3.95
N GLN A 81 -4.17 -0.89 4.15
CA GLN A 81 -3.34 -0.14 3.21
C GLN A 81 -2.99 -1.00 2.01
N VAL A 82 -3.12 -0.42 0.81
CA VAL A 82 -2.81 -1.12 -0.45
C VAL A 82 -1.36 -1.60 -0.50
N THR A 83 -0.42 -0.82 0.03
CA THR A 83 1.03 -1.10 -0.02
C THR A 83 1.40 -2.51 0.44
N MET A 84 0.83 -2.98 1.56
CA MET A 84 1.17 -4.29 2.12
C MET A 84 0.61 -5.43 1.26
N ARG A 85 -0.58 -5.23 0.67
CA ARG A 85 -1.19 -6.20 -0.24
C ARG A 85 -0.53 -6.18 -1.61
N LEU A 86 -0.05 -5.04 -2.07
CA LEU A 86 0.72 -4.93 -3.29
C LEU A 86 2.07 -5.64 -3.16
N LEU A 87 2.73 -5.51 -2.01
CA LEU A 87 3.96 -6.27 -1.71
C LEU A 87 3.69 -7.78 -1.76
N TRP A 88 2.60 -8.23 -1.11
CA TRP A 88 2.17 -9.63 -1.21
C TRP A 88 1.96 -10.06 -2.66
N VAL A 89 1.32 -9.23 -3.50
CA VAL A 89 1.10 -9.54 -4.93
C VAL A 89 2.41 -9.72 -5.68
N PHE A 90 3.39 -8.84 -5.48
CA PHE A 90 4.70 -8.96 -6.12
C PHE A 90 5.46 -10.24 -5.72
N ASP A 91 5.29 -10.68 -4.47
CA ASP A 91 5.98 -11.86 -3.95
C ASP A 91 5.28 -13.17 -4.32
N ASN A 92 3.96 -13.15 -4.54
CA ASN A 92 3.16 -14.35 -4.85
C ASN A 92 2.83 -14.53 -6.34
N ILE A 93 2.94 -13.48 -7.16
CA ILE A 93 2.66 -13.53 -8.60
C ILE A 93 3.90 -13.05 -9.36
N PRO A 94 4.82 -13.97 -9.73
CA PRO A 94 6.11 -13.61 -10.30
C PRO A 94 6.03 -12.80 -11.59
N GLN A 95 4.99 -13.05 -12.40
CA GLN A 95 4.76 -12.37 -13.68
C GLN A 95 4.59 -10.86 -13.49
N ILE A 96 3.88 -10.44 -12.44
CA ILE A 96 3.64 -9.02 -12.14
C ILE A 96 4.94 -8.32 -11.82
N ARG A 97 5.83 -8.96 -11.06
CA ARG A 97 7.14 -8.37 -10.72
C ARG A 97 7.96 -8.09 -11.96
N GLN A 98 8.00 -9.02 -12.91
CA GLN A 98 8.74 -8.85 -14.17
C GLN A 98 8.10 -7.76 -15.05
N ARG A 99 6.78 -7.80 -15.23
CA ARG A 99 6.04 -6.79 -16.00
C ARG A 99 6.13 -5.40 -15.35
N ALA A 100 6.17 -5.29 -14.02
CA ALA A 100 6.30 -4.02 -13.31
C ALA A 100 7.69 -3.38 -13.51
N LEU A 101 8.76 -4.18 -13.58
CA LEU A 101 10.12 -3.68 -13.84
C LEU A 101 10.24 -3.04 -15.23
N VAL A 102 9.47 -3.53 -16.20
CA VAL A 102 9.40 -2.98 -17.56
C VAL A 102 8.27 -1.95 -17.74
N GLY A 103 7.54 -1.59 -16.67
CA GLY A 103 6.49 -0.57 -16.69
C GLY A 103 5.18 -1.02 -17.37
N GLN A 104 4.89 -2.32 -17.35
CA GLN A 104 3.75 -2.96 -18.02
C GLN A 104 2.74 -3.63 -17.04
N ALA A 105 2.86 -3.40 -15.72
CA ALA A 105 1.94 -3.93 -14.69
C ALA A 105 1.57 -2.90 -13.62
#